data_AF-A0A942ZIK2-F1
#
_entry.id   AF-A0A942ZIK2-F1
#
_cell.length_a   1.000
_cell.length_b   1.000
_cell.length_c   1.000
_cell.angle_alpha   90.00
_cell.angle_beta   90.00
_cell.angle_gamma   90.00
#
_symmetry.space_group_name_H-M   'P 1'
#
loop_
_entity.id
_entity.type
_entity.pdbx_description
1 polymer ?
#
loop_
_entity_poly.entity_id
_entity_poly.type
_entity_poly.pdbx_seq_one_letter_code
_entity_poly.pdbx_strand_id
1 'polypeptide(L)'
;MKCAKKVSDDVQKFMQDAGLNEAFLFGGAVLDPLIRDDAKINDYDMCVKSEDTFYEALQNLEKQNVPFSEVMRTHNIYVVVQHPQLGQIDFSCMDPEDNGIFNVEKIYARFVRKNGVIENEVIDKYGAVDSMRIGKIRLSSTPEKEGAYNILRRFLAVSGKYNLDISTGGVNQEAINQINQAFEAGYPYIPQDKVRCLSRLAASLKRTKDRKSYVKNTAEQNIFAQAFPDIHKLFNNETFQNCDKLQDCTSQKELLELMLANVDFKDRDALVDCLLLLSKRERARQDKGVKVFVDTLSDEKTSPQRLNNKILTPLFNYVRGQVNGKGNI
;
A
#
# COMPACT_ATOMS: atom_id res chain seq x y z
N MET A 1 -26.00 8.42 -7.61
CA MET A 1 -24.99 8.83 -8.64
C MET A 1 -24.69 7.62 -9.52
N LYS A 2 -24.27 7.79 -10.79
CA LYS A 2 -23.96 6.66 -11.70
C LYS A 2 -22.46 6.64 -12.01
N CYS A 3 -21.92 5.46 -12.34
CA CYS A 3 -20.55 5.31 -12.83
C CYS A 3 -20.35 6.02 -14.17
N ALA A 4 -19.09 6.39 -14.46
CA ALA A 4 -18.70 6.78 -15.80
C ALA A 4 -19.04 5.69 -16.82
N LYS A 5 -19.42 6.09 -18.04
CA LYS A 5 -19.94 5.16 -19.07
C LYS A 5 -18.98 3.99 -19.33
N LYS A 6 -17.69 4.27 -19.55
CA LYS A 6 -16.68 3.23 -19.78
C LYS A 6 -16.63 2.20 -18.65
N VAL A 7 -16.57 2.67 -17.39
CA VAL A 7 -16.57 1.80 -16.21
C VAL A 7 -17.84 0.95 -16.15
N SER A 8 -18.98 1.56 -16.46
CA SER A 8 -20.25 0.83 -16.54
C SER A 8 -20.23 -0.26 -17.61
N ASP A 9 -19.77 0.05 -18.83
CA ASP A 9 -19.71 -0.89 -19.95
C ASP A 9 -18.75 -2.05 -19.65
N ASP A 10 -17.58 -1.76 -19.08
CA ASP A 10 -16.55 -2.74 -18.71
C ASP A 10 -17.08 -3.71 -17.62
N VAL A 11 -17.70 -3.20 -16.56
CA VAL A 11 -18.29 -4.03 -15.49
C VAL A 11 -19.47 -4.85 -16.02
N GLN A 12 -20.30 -4.28 -16.89
CA GLN A 12 -21.40 -5.02 -17.52
C GLN A 12 -20.90 -6.20 -18.34
N LYS A 13 -19.81 -6.01 -19.11
CA LYS A 13 -19.18 -7.08 -19.87
C LYS A 13 -18.67 -8.19 -18.94
N PHE A 14 -17.95 -7.83 -17.87
CA PHE A 14 -17.50 -8.80 -16.88
C PHE A 14 -18.67 -9.57 -16.24
N MET A 15 -19.74 -8.89 -15.83
CA MET A 15 -20.91 -9.54 -15.24
C MET A 15 -21.64 -10.47 -16.22
N GLN A 16 -21.63 -10.17 -17.52
CA GLN A 16 -22.18 -11.06 -18.54
C GLN A 16 -21.36 -12.33 -18.67
N ASP A 17 -20.03 -12.19 -18.77
CA ASP A 17 -19.12 -13.32 -18.92
C ASP A 17 -19.09 -14.16 -17.64
N ALA A 18 -19.04 -13.54 -16.46
CA ALA A 18 -19.08 -14.24 -15.18
C ALA A 18 -20.48 -14.80 -14.83
N GLY A 19 -21.53 -14.46 -15.57
CA GLY A 19 -22.91 -14.89 -15.25
C GLY A 19 -23.45 -14.29 -13.95
N LEU A 20 -23.01 -13.08 -13.59
CA LEU A 20 -23.37 -12.41 -12.34
C LEU A 20 -24.70 -11.66 -12.45
N ASN A 21 -25.51 -11.78 -11.40
CA ASN A 21 -26.73 -10.98 -11.20
C ASN A 21 -26.47 -9.72 -10.37
N GLU A 22 -25.46 -9.74 -9.51
CA GLU A 22 -25.04 -8.61 -8.70
C GLU A 22 -23.52 -8.60 -8.57
N ALA A 23 -22.92 -7.42 -8.61
CA ALA A 23 -21.50 -7.21 -8.34
C ALA A 23 -21.28 -5.83 -7.72
N PHE A 24 -20.17 -5.69 -7.01
CA PHE A 24 -19.75 -4.43 -6.40
C PHE A 24 -18.35 -4.07 -6.93
N LEU A 25 -18.17 -2.82 -7.36
CA LEU A 25 -16.90 -2.27 -7.81
C LEU A 25 -16.38 -1.27 -6.77
N PHE A 26 -15.10 -1.29 -6.45
CA PHE A 26 -14.48 -0.45 -5.42
C PHE A 26 -13.43 0.53 -5.94
N GLY A 27 -13.05 1.45 -5.05
CA GLY A 27 -11.76 2.12 -5.12
C GLY A 27 -11.63 3.13 -6.25
N GLY A 28 -10.44 3.18 -6.84
CA GLY A 28 -10.08 4.19 -7.84
C GLY A 28 -10.96 4.14 -9.10
N ALA A 29 -11.41 2.94 -9.50
CA ALA A 29 -12.28 2.75 -10.65
C ALA A 29 -13.65 3.44 -10.49
N VAL A 30 -14.13 3.58 -9.25
CA VAL A 30 -15.36 4.31 -8.92
C VAL A 30 -15.06 5.79 -8.71
N LEU A 31 -14.06 6.10 -7.87
CA LEU A 31 -13.82 7.45 -7.37
C LEU A 31 -13.16 8.36 -8.40
N ASP A 32 -12.12 7.90 -9.09
CA ASP A 32 -11.28 8.77 -9.94
C ASP A 32 -12.11 9.46 -11.04
N PRO A 33 -13.01 8.77 -11.78
CA PRO A 33 -13.82 9.41 -12.82
C PRO A 33 -14.85 10.41 -12.29
N LEU A 34 -15.15 10.41 -10.99
CA LEU A 34 -16.10 11.33 -10.37
C LEU A 34 -15.44 12.64 -9.92
N ILE A 35 -14.10 12.63 -9.78
CA ILE A 35 -13.32 13.78 -9.31
C ILE A 35 -12.37 14.31 -10.39
N ARG A 36 -12.16 13.55 -11.49
CA ARG A 36 -11.27 13.89 -12.60
C ARG A 36 -11.83 13.39 -13.93
N ASP A 37 -11.98 14.31 -14.88
CA ASP A 37 -12.48 13.97 -16.23
C ASP A 37 -11.50 13.13 -17.06
N ASP A 38 -10.20 13.22 -16.77
CA ASP A 38 -9.11 12.53 -17.49
C ASP A 38 -8.68 11.21 -16.82
N ALA A 39 -9.48 10.70 -15.89
CA ALA A 39 -9.15 9.51 -15.12
C ALA A 39 -8.93 8.28 -16.03
N LYS A 40 -7.76 7.64 -15.88
CA LYS A 40 -7.45 6.36 -16.52
C LYS A 40 -7.65 5.23 -15.52
N ILE A 41 -8.55 4.32 -15.84
CA ILE A 41 -8.79 3.10 -15.06
C ILE A 41 -7.94 1.97 -15.67
N ASN A 42 -7.06 1.40 -14.86
CA ASN A 42 -6.11 0.36 -15.29
C ASN A 42 -6.41 -1.00 -14.62
N ASP A 43 -7.13 -0.97 -13.51
CA ASP A 43 -7.42 -2.09 -12.64
C ASP A 43 -8.86 -1.97 -12.11
N TYR A 44 -9.52 -3.11 -11.98
CA TYR A 44 -10.87 -3.21 -11.44
C TYR A 44 -10.85 -4.08 -10.17
N ASP A 45 -11.16 -3.47 -9.04
CA ASP A 45 -11.39 -4.19 -7.77
C ASP A 45 -12.88 -4.51 -7.65
N MET A 46 -13.25 -5.78 -7.80
CA MET A 46 -14.63 -6.23 -7.78
C MET A 46 -14.89 -7.27 -6.70
N CYS A 47 -16.12 -7.28 -6.16
CA CYS A 47 -16.56 -8.38 -5.30
C CYS A 47 -18.00 -8.82 -5.55
N VAL A 48 -18.29 -10.00 -5.01
CA VAL A 48 -19.63 -10.50 -4.69
C VAL A 48 -19.69 -10.79 -3.20
N LYS A 49 -20.91 -10.87 -2.64
CA LYS A 49 -21.11 -11.14 -1.21
C LYS A 49 -21.10 -12.62 -0.85
N SER A 50 -21.52 -13.49 -1.78
CA SER A 50 -21.72 -14.91 -1.55
C SER A 50 -20.55 -15.72 -2.09
N GLU A 51 -20.07 -16.67 -1.29
CA GLU A 51 -19.03 -17.62 -1.71
C GLU A 51 -19.52 -18.51 -2.86
N ASP A 52 -20.79 -18.93 -2.84
CA ASP A 52 -21.38 -19.73 -3.94
C ASP A 52 -21.37 -18.94 -5.25
N THR A 53 -21.83 -17.68 -5.21
CA THR A 53 -21.81 -16.79 -6.39
C THR A 53 -20.39 -16.54 -6.88
N PHE A 54 -19.42 -16.44 -5.97
CA PHE A 54 -18.01 -16.29 -6.33
C PHE A 54 -17.51 -17.51 -7.11
N TYR A 55 -17.75 -18.73 -6.62
CA TYR A 55 -17.32 -19.95 -7.31
C TYR A 55 -18.09 -20.21 -8.62
N GLU A 56 -19.39 -19.93 -8.66
CA GLU A 56 -20.18 -20.00 -9.89
C GLU A 56 -19.62 -19.07 -10.97
N ALA A 57 -19.22 -17.86 -10.59
CA ALA A 57 -18.57 -16.91 -11.49
C ALA A 57 -17.26 -17.45 -12.04
N LEU A 58 -16.41 -18.05 -11.18
CA LEU A 58 -15.15 -18.65 -11.63
C LEU A 58 -15.38 -19.81 -12.60
N GLN A 59 -16.36 -20.67 -12.33
CA GLN A 59 -16.71 -21.77 -13.25
C GLN A 59 -17.20 -21.26 -14.61
N ASN A 60 -17.97 -20.16 -14.63
CA ASN A 60 -18.44 -19.56 -15.88
C ASN A 60 -17.30 -18.90 -16.68
N LEU A 61 -16.37 -18.24 -15.99
CA LEU A 61 -15.16 -17.68 -16.59
C LEU A 61 -14.24 -18.78 -17.14
N GLU A 62 -14.07 -19.88 -16.42
CA GLU A 62 -13.29 -21.05 -16.85
C GLU A 62 -13.88 -21.67 -18.13
N LYS A 63 -15.20 -21.84 -18.21
CA LYS A 63 -15.89 -22.33 -19.44
C LYS A 63 -15.65 -21.43 -20.65
N GLN A 64 -15.33 -20.16 -20.43
CA GLN A 64 -15.00 -19.18 -21.47
C GLN A 64 -13.50 -19.05 -21.74
N ASN A 65 -12.68 -19.92 -21.12
CA ASN A 65 -11.22 -19.88 -21.19
C ASN A 65 -10.64 -18.54 -20.71
N VAL A 66 -11.29 -17.88 -19.74
CA VAL A 66 -10.73 -16.69 -19.09
C VAL A 66 -9.79 -17.14 -17.96
N PRO A 67 -8.48 -16.88 -18.05
CA PRO A 67 -7.53 -17.31 -17.04
C PRO A 67 -7.66 -16.51 -15.75
N PHE A 68 -7.51 -17.19 -14.61
CA PHE A 68 -7.42 -16.57 -13.29
C PHE A 68 -6.36 -17.28 -12.43
N SER A 69 -5.84 -16.58 -11.42
CA SER A 69 -4.87 -17.13 -10.48
C SER A 69 -5.47 -18.20 -9.57
N GLU A 70 -4.63 -18.91 -8.82
CA GLU A 70 -5.10 -19.74 -7.71
C GLU A 70 -5.97 -18.93 -6.73
N VAL A 71 -7.02 -19.58 -6.19
CA VAL A 71 -7.91 -18.99 -5.20
C VAL A 71 -7.17 -18.84 -3.88
N MET A 72 -7.03 -17.60 -3.43
CA MET A 72 -6.36 -17.27 -2.17
C MET A 72 -7.40 -17.08 -1.07
N ARG A 73 -7.31 -17.87 -0.01
CA ARG A 73 -8.13 -17.72 1.20
C ARG A 73 -7.29 -17.07 2.30
N THR A 74 -7.52 -15.78 2.54
CA THR A 74 -6.88 -15.04 3.65
C THR A 74 -7.95 -14.55 4.62
N HIS A 75 -8.08 -13.24 4.83
CA HIS A 75 -9.24 -12.65 5.51
C HIS A 75 -10.47 -12.63 4.59
N ASN A 76 -10.25 -12.51 3.27
CA ASN A 76 -11.24 -12.66 2.21
C ASN A 76 -10.81 -13.76 1.23
N ILE A 77 -11.76 -14.25 0.43
CA ILE A 77 -11.49 -15.12 -0.72
C ILE A 77 -11.26 -14.23 -1.93
N TYR A 78 -10.18 -14.41 -2.67
CA TYR A 78 -9.93 -13.62 -3.87
C TYR A 78 -9.12 -14.37 -4.94
N VAL A 79 -9.25 -13.89 -6.18
CA VAL A 79 -8.44 -14.27 -7.34
C VAL A 79 -8.07 -13.04 -8.16
N VAL A 80 -7.04 -13.17 -8.97
CA VAL A 80 -6.72 -12.20 -10.03
C VAL A 80 -7.19 -12.79 -11.36
N VAL A 81 -8.18 -12.18 -11.99
CA VAL A 81 -8.69 -12.57 -13.31
C VAL A 81 -7.93 -11.79 -14.39
N GLN A 82 -7.47 -12.48 -15.43
CA GLN A 82 -6.80 -11.89 -16.58
C GLN A 82 -7.78 -11.87 -17.76
N HIS A 83 -8.67 -10.89 -17.77
CA HIS A 83 -9.75 -10.78 -18.76
C HIS A 83 -9.21 -10.27 -20.10
N PRO A 84 -9.49 -10.95 -21.23
CA PRO A 84 -8.86 -10.65 -22.52
C PRO A 84 -9.17 -9.24 -23.04
N GLN A 85 -10.33 -8.67 -22.65
CA GLN A 85 -10.76 -7.34 -23.10
C GLN A 85 -10.61 -6.25 -22.03
N LEU A 86 -10.59 -6.64 -20.75
CA LEU A 86 -10.67 -5.69 -19.63
C LEU A 86 -9.36 -5.59 -18.86
N GLY A 87 -8.41 -6.50 -19.14
CA GLY A 87 -7.15 -6.60 -18.40
C GLY A 87 -7.33 -7.28 -17.06
N GLN A 88 -6.60 -6.80 -16.06
CA GLN A 88 -6.59 -7.40 -14.74
C GLN A 88 -7.80 -6.97 -13.91
N ILE A 89 -8.50 -7.94 -13.33
CA ILE A 89 -9.60 -7.72 -12.37
C ILE A 89 -9.26 -8.46 -11.09
N ASP A 90 -9.15 -7.72 -9.98
CA ASP A 90 -9.00 -8.29 -8.64
C ASP A 90 -10.42 -8.64 -8.16
N PHE A 91 -10.80 -9.92 -8.23
CA PHE A 91 -12.15 -10.40 -7.93
C PHE A 91 -12.19 -11.11 -6.58
N SER A 92 -13.15 -10.75 -5.73
CA SER A 92 -13.20 -11.21 -4.34
C SER A 92 -14.60 -11.59 -3.86
N CYS A 93 -14.66 -12.34 -2.76
CA CYS A 93 -15.86 -12.57 -1.97
C CYS A 93 -15.72 -11.84 -0.64
N MET A 94 -16.48 -10.76 -0.45
CA MET A 94 -16.49 -9.94 0.77
C MET A 94 -17.71 -9.01 0.84
N ASP A 95 -18.01 -8.45 2.01
CA ASP A 95 -18.94 -7.32 2.08
C ASP A 95 -18.25 -6.04 1.55
N PRO A 96 -18.86 -5.30 0.60
CA PRO A 96 -18.37 -4.00 0.15
C PRO A 96 -18.07 -3.00 1.26
N GLU A 97 -18.81 -3.04 2.38
CA GLU A 97 -18.65 -2.10 3.49
C GLU A 97 -17.38 -2.36 4.33
N ASP A 98 -16.80 -3.55 4.20
CA ASP A 98 -15.55 -3.96 4.86
C ASP A 98 -14.30 -3.48 4.09
N ASN A 99 -14.47 -2.86 2.91
CA ASN A 99 -13.33 -2.43 2.11
C ASN A 99 -12.64 -1.19 2.69
N GLY A 100 -11.51 -1.43 3.36
CA GLY A 100 -10.61 -0.37 3.80
C GLY A 100 -11.11 0.44 4.99
N ILE A 101 -10.31 1.44 5.35
CA ILE A 101 -10.54 2.23 6.57
C ILE A 101 -10.79 3.70 6.27
N PHE A 102 -10.24 4.24 5.18
CA PHE A 102 -10.50 5.62 4.80
C PHE A 102 -11.79 5.75 4.01
N ASN A 103 -12.49 6.87 4.18
CA ASN A 103 -13.72 7.17 3.43
C ASN A 103 -13.58 6.96 1.91
N VAL A 104 -12.43 7.32 1.35
CA VAL A 104 -12.13 7.20 -0.10
C VAL A 104 -11.95 5.76 -0.58
N GLU A 105 -11.72 4.82 0.33
CA GLU A 105 -11.63 3.39 0.02
C GLU A 105 -13.02 2.72 0.12
N LYS A 106 -13.92 3.32 0.91
CA LYS A 106 -15.27 2.81 1.18
C LYS A 106 -16.33 3.21 0.16
N ILE A 107 -15.99 4.02 -0.82
CA ILE A 107 -16.89 4.29 -1.95
C ILE A 107 -16.93 3.08 -2.87
N TYR A 108 -18.13 2.68 -3.28
CA TYR A 108 -18.33 1.58 -4.21
C TYR A 108 -19.50 1.84 -5.13
N ALA A 109 -19.55 1.09 -6.22
CA ALA A 109 -20.68 1.05 -7.13
C ALA A 109 -21.32 -0.33 -7.10
N ARG A 110 -22.63 -0.36 -6.90
CA ARG A 110 -23.44 -1.58 -6.96
C ARG A 110 -23.99 -1.74 -8.35
N PHE A 111 -23.80 -2.92 -8.94
CA PHE A 111 -24.36 -3.30 -10.23
C PHE A 111 -25.37 -4.42 -10.03
N VAL A 112 -26.57 -4.29 -10.57
CA VAL A 112 -27.64 -5.28 -10.45
C VAL A 112 -28.28 -5.53 -11.81
N ARG A 113 -28.40 -6.80 -12.19
CA ARG A 113 -29.15 -7.24 -13.36
C ARG A 113 -30.64 -7.34 -13.01
N LYS A 114 -31.48 -6.57 -13.69
CA LYS A 114 -32.94 -6.63 -13.60
C LYS A 114 -33.53 -6.68 -15.00
N ASN A 115 -34.37 -7.68 -15.27
CA ASN A 115 -35.06 -7.83 -16.56
C ASN A 115 -34.12 -7.74 -17.79
N GLY A 116 -32.91 -8.32 -17.69
CA GLY A 116 -31.91 -8.30 -18.75
C GLY A 116 -31.09 -7.02 -18.87
N VAL A 117 -31.41 -5.96 -18.12
CA VAL A 117 -30.65 -4.70 -18.08
C VAL A 117 -29.81 -4.65 -16.81
N ILE A 118 -28.56 -4.21 -16.92
CA ILE A 118 -27.70 -4.00 -15.75
C ILE A 118 -27.75 -2.51 -15.37
N GLU A 119 -28.26 -2.26 -14.17
CA GLU A 119 -28.29 -0.93 -13.57
C GLU A 119 -27.11 -0.79 -12.61
N ASN A 120 -26.46 0.38 -12.59
CA ASN A 120 -25.43 0.70 -11.59
C ASN A 120 -25.87 1.82 -10.64
N GLU A 121 -25.36 1.86 -9.43
CA GLU A 121 -25.53 2.96 -8.49
C GLU A 121 -24.25 3.14 -7.67
N VAL A 122 -23.72 4.35 -7.64
CA VAL A 122 -22.59 4.73 -6.78
C VAL A 122 -23.13 5.04 -5.38
N ILE A 123 -22.55 4.37 -4.40
CA ILE A 123 -22.87 4.47 -2.97
C ILE A 123 -21.68 5.15 -2.28
N ASP A 124 -21.90 6.39 -1.82
CA ASP A 124 -20.90 7.21 -1.12
C ASP A 124 -21.41 7.61 0.28
N LYS A 125 -21.51 6.62 1.18
CA LYS A 125 -21.99 6.84 2.56
C LYS A 125 -21.07 7.72 3.39
N TYR A 126 -19.79 7.76 3.05
CA TYR A 126 -18.74 8.43 3.84
C TYR A 126 -18.20 9.71 3.16
N GLY A 127 -18.90 10.24 2.16
CA GLY A 127 -18.58 11.50 1.50
C GLY A 127 -17.18 11.53 0.88
N ALA A 128 -16.75 10.43 0.25
CA ALA A 128 -15.50 10.31 -0.46
C ALA A 128 -15.37 11.35 -1.58
N VAL A 129 -16.42 11.54 -2.39
CA VAL A 129 -16.38 12.45 -3.55
C VAL A 129 -16.13 13.89 -3.08
N ASP A 130 -16.92 14.37 -2.13
CA ASP A 130 -16.79 15.74 -1.62
C ASP A 130 -15.49 15.93 -0.84
N SER A 131 -15.07 14.93 -0.05
CA SER A 131 -13.79 14.98 0.66
C SER A 131 -12.62 15.09 -0.33
N MET A 132 -12.65 14.34 -1.43
CA MET A 132 -11.60 14.40 -2.43
C MET A 132 -11.55 15.73 -3.18
N ARG A 133 -12.70 16.39 -3.42
CA ARG A 133 -12.75 17.73 -4.03
C ARG A 133 -12.02 18.78 -3.20
N ILE A 134 -12.00 18.62 -1.87
CA ILE A 134 -11.29 19.50 -0.94
C ILE A 134 -9.95 18.93 -0.46
N GLY A 135 -9.48 17.81 -1.02
CA GLY A 135 -8.21 17.19 -0.64
C GLY A 135 -8.20 16.62 0.79
N LYS A 136 -9.36 16.21 1.32
CA LYS A 136 -9.53 15.64 2.66
C LYS A 136 -9.70 14.12 2.64
N ILE A 137 -9.18 13.47 3.66
CA ILE A 137 -9.48 12.08 4.02
C ILE A 137 -9.81 11.95 5.50
N ARG A 138 -10.58 10.93 5.84
CA ARG A 138 -10.95 10.60 7.23
C ARG A 138 -11.06 9.10 7.42
N LEU A 139 -10.83 8.64 8.64
CA LEU A 139 -11.12 7.26 9.01
C LEU A 139 -12.65 7.08 9.09
N SER A 140 -13.13 6.00 8.49
CA SER A 140 -14.53 5.57 8.44
C SER A 140 -14.78 4.21 9.13
N SER A 141 -13.72 3.59 9.67
CA SER A 141 -13.79 2.40 10.54
C SER A 141 -12.87 2.59 11.74
N THR A 142 -13.00 1.71 12.73
CA THR A 142 -12.11 1.70 13.90
C THR A 142 -10.70 1.21 13.53
N PRO A 143 -9.65 1.93 13.97
CA PRO A 143 -8.25 1.62 13.63
C PRO A 143 -7.71 0.33 14.26
N GLU A 144 -8.31 -0.13 15.35
CA GLU A 144 -7.82 -1.25 16.16
C GLU A 144 -7.72 -2.56 15.38
N LYS A 145 -8.69 -2.82 14.49
CA LYS A 145 -8.75 -4.07 13.70
C LYS A 145 -7.81 -4.08 12.51
N GLU A 146 -7.46 -2.91 11.97
CA GLU A 146 -6.63 -2.80 10.76
C GLU A 146 -5.13 -2.90 11.09
N GLY A 147 -4.73 -2.40 12.26
CA GLY A 147 -3.34 -2.35 12.72
C GLY A 147 -2.58 -1.12 12.19
N ALA A 148 -1.74 -0.52 13.03
CA ALA A 148 -1.14 0.80 12.78
C ALA A 148 -0.36 0.89 11.45
N TYR A 149 0.42 -0.14 11.09
CA TYR A 149 1.17 -0.16 9.83
C TYR A 149 0.27 -0.19 8.59
N ASN A 150 -0.89 -0.86 8.63
CA ASN A 150 -1.82 -0.89 7.50
C ASN A 150 -2.53 0.44 7.31
N ILE A 151 -2.90 1.12 8.40
CA ILE A 151 -3.48 2.47 8.35
C ILE A 151 -2.48 3.42 7.73
N LEU A 152 -1.23 3.44 8.22
CA LEU A 152 -0.17 4.27 7.64
C LEU A 152 0.09 3.93 6.17
N ARG A 153 0.17 2.64 5.82
CA ARG A 153 0.33 2.20 4.42
C ARG A 153 -0.77 2.76 3.53
N ARG A 154 -2.04 2.66 3.95
CA ARG A 154 -3.18 3.15 3.18
C ARG A 154 -3.16 4.67 3.08
N PHE A 155 -2.85 5.37 4.17
CA PHE A 155 -2.65 6.82 4.18
C PHE A 155 -1.57 7.26 3.18
N LEU A 156 -0.42 6.59 3.14
CA LEU A 156 0.65 6.87 2.18
C LEU A 156 0.19 6.62 0.73
N ALA A 157 -0.58 5.56 0.50
CA ALA A 157 -1.11 5.27 -0.84
C ALA A 157 -2.04 6.38 -1.34
N VAL A 158 -2.93 6.85 -0.48
CA VAL A 158 -3.93 7.86 -0.81
C VAL A 158 -3.31 9.26 -0.90
N SER A 159 -2.50 9.65 0.09
CA SER A 159 -1.81 10.96 0.11
C SER A 159 -0.90 11.15 -1.09
N GLY A 160 -0.11 10.14 -1.48
CA GLY A 160 0.73 10.20 -2.67
C GLY A 160 -0.05 10.18 -3.98
N LYS A 161 -1.14 9.39 -4.08
CA LYS A 161 -1.97 9.32 -5.30
C LYS A 161 -2.66 10.66 -5.59
N TYR A 162 -3.24 11.27 -4.56
CA TYR A 162 -4.06 12.47 -4.73
C TYR A 162 -3.35 13.77 -4.35
N ASN A 163 -2.06 13.71 -3.97
CA ASN A 163 -1.27 14.85 -3.52
C ASN A 163 -1.97 15.61 -2.38
N LEU A 164 -2.41 14.86 -1.37
CA LEU A 164 -3.13 15.44 -0.24
C LEU A 164 -2.22 16.35 0.58
N ASP A 165 -2.79 17.44 1.08
CA ASP A 165 -2.11 18.33 2.01
C ASP A 165 -1.90 17.61 3.35
N ILE A 166 -0.64 17.46 3.75
CA ILE A 166 -0.23 16.85 5.01
C ILE A 166 0.53 17.84 5.90
N SER A 167 0.46 19.14 5.59
CA SER A 167 1.11 20.19 6.39
C SER A 167 0.53 20.29 7.80
N THR A 168 1.33 20.84 8.72
CA THR A 168 0.93 21.09 10.11
C THR A 168 -0.29 21.99 10.19
N GLY A 169 -1.36 21.52 10.82
CA GLY A 169 -2.65 22.23 10.92
C GLY A 169 -3.50 22.18 9.64
N GLY A 170 -3.07 21.43 8.62
CA GLY A 170 -3.80 21.28 7.35
C GLY A 170 -5.08 20.44 7.46
N VAL A 171 -5.78 20.29 6.34
CA VAL A 171 -7.12 19.65 6.28
C VAL A 171 -7.13 18.18 6.73
N ASN A 172 -5.97 17.51 6.68
CA ASN A 172 -5.80 16.10 7.04
C ASN A 172 -5.18 15.88 8.44
N GLN A 173 -5.07 16.93 9.28
CA GLN A 173 -4.48 16.83 10.62
C GLN A 173 -5.16 15.76 11.49
N GLU A 174 -6.48 15.65 11.42
CA GLU A 174 -7.24 14.66 12.20
C GLU A 174 -6.83 13.22 11.85
N ALA A 175 -6.70 12.91 10.56
CA ALA A 175 -6.27 11.60 10.09
C ALA A 175 -4.82 11.29 10.52
N ILE A 176 -3.94 12.28 10.46
CA ILE A 176 -2.55 12.16 10.92
C ILE A 176 -2.49 11.88 12.42
N ASN A 177 -3.27 12.61 13.22
CA ASN A 177 -3.36 12.40 14.66
C ASN A 177 -3.82 10.98 14.99
N GLN A 178 -4.83 10.47 14.29
CA GLN A 178 -5.33 9.10 14.48
C GLN A 178 -4.28 8.04 14.10
N ILE A 179 -3.44 8.28 13.08
CA ILE A 179 -2.32 7.40 12.73
C ILE A 179 -1.28 7.38 13.85
N ASN A 180 -0.89 8.55 14.36
CA ASN A 180 0.09 8.65 15.45
C ASN A 180 -0.43 7.95 16.72
N GLN A 181 -1.69 8.19 17.08
CA GLN A 181 -2.36 7.53 18.21
C GLN A 181 -2.40 6.00 18.05
N ALA A 182 -2.62 5.48 16.83
CA ALA A 182 -2.61 4.04 16.59
C ALA A 182 -1.23 3.39 16.86
N PHE A 183 -0.14 4.11 16.61
CA PHE A 183 1.20 3.65 16.99
C PHE A 183 1.45 3.76 18.50
N GLU A 184 1.03 4.85 19.14
CA GLU A 184 1.15 5.03 20.60
C GLU A 184 0.39 3.95 21.37
N ALA A 185 -0.80 3.58 20.89
CA ALA A 185 -1.62 2.53 21.47
C ALA A 185 -1.03 1.12 21.27
N GLY A 186 0.00 0.96 20.44
CA GLY A 186 0.66 -0.32 20.21
C GLY A 186 -0.23 -1.35 19.52
N TYR A 187 -1.13 -0.92 18.62
CA TYR A 187 -2.04 -1.84 17.94
C TYR A 187 -1.27 -2.97 17.23
N PRO A 188 -1.77 -4.22 17.32
CA PRO A 188 -1.08 -5.38 16.80
C PRO A 188 -0.86 -5.25 15.30
N TYR A 189 0.25 -5.81 14.82
CA TYR A 189 0.55 -5.87 13.40
C TYR A 189 1.24 -7.19 13.05
N ILE A 190 1.01 -7.64 11.83
CA ILE A 190 1.75 -8.77 11.26
C ILE A 190 3.06 -8.21 10.69
N PRO A 191 4.23 -8.85 10.88
CA PRO A 191 5.51 -8.35 10.38
C PRO A 191 5.50 -7.96 8.89
N GLN A 192 4.69 -8.62 8.07
CA GLN A 192 4.53 -8.31 6.66
C GLN A 192 3.94 -6.92 6.40
N ASP A 193 3.10 -6.40 7.29
CA ASP A 193 2.48 -5.09 7.12
C ASP A 193 3.50 -3.96 7.28
N LYS A 194 4.52 -4.15 8.12
CA LYS A 194 5.67 -3.26 8.20
C LYS A 194 6.44 -3.20 6.86
N VAL A 195 6.69 -4.35 6.25
CA VAL A 195 7.35 -4.44 4.93
C VAL A 195 6.52 -3.76 3.84
N ARG A 196 5.20 -4.01 3.83
CA ARG A 196 4.24 -3.41 2.90
C ARG A 196 4.14 -1.89 3.06
N CYS A 197 4.18 -1.40 4.29
CA CYS A 197 4.17 0.02 4.61
C CYS A 197 5.44 0.70 4.11
N LEU A 198 6.62 0.13 4.36
CA LEU A 198 7.89 0.65 3.87
C LEU A 198 7.95 0.68 2.33
N SER A 199 7.48 -0.39 1.67
CA SER A 199 7.37 -0.40 0.20
C SER A 199 6.44 0.70 -0.31
N ARG A 200 5.38 1.02 0.44
CA ARG A 200 4.43 2.07 0.06
C ARG A 200 4.99 3.48 0.22
N LEU A 201 5.91 3.71 1.16
CA LEU A 201 6.63 4.98 1.29
C LEU A 201 7.33 5.36 -0.03
N ALA A 202 8.20 4.49 -0.55
CA ALA A 202 8.91 4.76 -1.80
C ALA A 202 7.96 5.00 -2.98
N ALA A 203 6.88 4.20 -3.06
CA ALA A 203 5.86 4.35 -4.09
C ALA A 203 4.98 5.62 -3.93
N SER A 204 4.85 6.15 -2.70
CA SER A 204 4.15 7.41 -2.42
C SER A 204 5.02 8.57 -2.88
N LEU A 205 6.27 8.65 -2.40
CA LEU A 205 7.23 9.68 -2.80
C LEU A 205 7.35 9.81 -4.31
N LYS A 206 7.45 8.69 -5.04
CA LYS A 206 7.51 8.70 -6.51
C LYS A 206 6.30 9.42 -7.14
N ARG A 207 5.11 9.26 -6.57
CA ARG A 207 3.84 9.80 -7.12
C ARG A 207 3.56 11.24 -6.72
N THR A 208 4.09 11.67 -5.58
CA THR A 208 3.95 13.04 -5.10
C THR A 208 4.61 14.02 -6.07
N LYS A 209 3.90 15.10 -6.41
CA LYS A 209 4.38 16.20 -7.25
C LYS A 209 5.41 17.08 -6.55
N ASP A 210 5.14 17.46 -5.29
CA ASP A 210 6.06 18.22 -4.46
C ASP A 210 6.68 17.31 -3.38
N ARG A 211 7.74 16.61 -3.76
CA ARG A 211 8.41 15.64 -2.87
C ARG A 211 9.12 16.32 -1.70
N LYS A 212 9.70 17.51 -1.89
CA LYS A 212 10.37 18.24 -0.81
C LYS A 212 9.38 18.63 0.27
N SER A 213 8.27 19.26 -0.12
CA SER A 213 7.20 19.62 0.81
C SER A 213 6.62 18.38 1.49
N TYR A 214 6.41 17.30 0.76
CA TYR A 214 5.90 16.05 1.34
C TYR A 214 6.85 15.44 2.37
N VAL A 215 8.16 15.38 2.09
CA VAL A 215 9.18 14.89 3.05
C VAL A 215 9.19 15.77 4.30
N LYS A 216 9.25 17.10 4.12
CA LYS A 216 9.25 18.06 5.22
C LYS A 216 8.00 17.94 6.10
N ASN A 217 6.81 18.00 5.50
CA ASN A 217 5.55 17.90 6.25
C ASN A 217 5.40 16.55 6.97
N THR A 218 5.87 15.46 6.35
CA THR A 218 5.90 14.14 6.99
C THR A 218 6.80 14.11 8.23
N ALA A 219 7.93 14.82 8.18
CA ALA A 219 8.84 14.97 9.31
C ALA A 219 8.20 15.78 10.43
N GLU A 220 7.71 16.99 10.12
CA GLU A 220 7.10 17.91 11.10
C GLU A 220 5.90 17.29 11.84
N GLN A 221 5.14 16.44 11.13
CA GLN A 221 3.96 15.75 11.66
C GLN A 221 4.27 14.46 12.43
N ASN A 222 5.54 14.06 12.54
CA ASN A 222 5.99 12.85 13.22
C ASN A 222 5.38 11.53 12.69
N ILE A 223 4.91 11.51 11.44
CA ILE A 223 4.19 10.36 10.83
C ILE A 223 5.01 9.06 10.91
N PHE A 224 6.33 9.16 10.79
CA PHE A 224 7.25 8.01 10.82
C PHE A 224 7.98 7.81 12.14
N ALA A 225 7.81 8.70 13.13
CA ALA A 225 8.63 8.72 14.34
C ALA A 225 8.65 7.36 15.06
N GLN A 226 7.49 6.69 15.13
CA GLN A 226 7.36 5.37 15.78
C GLN A 226 7.49 4.20 14.80
N ALA A 227 6.97 4.34 13.58
CA ALA A 227 6.93 3.26 12.59
C ALA A 227 8.33 2.94 12.02
N PHE A 228 9.07 3.99 11.65
CA PHE A 228 10.38 3.92 11.00
C PHE A 228 11.27 5.08 11.50
N PRO A 229 11.81 5.00 12.74
CA PRO A 229 12.58 6.10 13.34
C PRO A 229 13.76 6.55 12.48
N ASP A 230 14.45 5.64 11.80
CA ASP A 230 15.61 5.98 10.96
C ASP A 230 15.21 6.75 9.69
N ILE A 231 14.04 6.45 9.13
CA ILE A 231 13.43 7.22 8.04
C ILE A 231 13.02 8.59 8.55
N HIS A 232 12.41 8.66 9.73
CA HIS A 232 12.00 9.92 10.33
C HIS A 232 13.19 10.84 10.64
N LYS A 233 14.31 10.30 11.14
CA LYS A 233 15.56 11.06 11.30
C LYS A 233 16.06 11.62 9.97
N LEU A 234 16.11 10.79 8.92
CA LEU A 234 16.48 11.24 7.58
C LEU A 234 15.54 12.35 7.07
N PHE A 235 14.24 12.22 7.31
CA PHE A 235 13.26 13.21 6.85
C PHE A 235 13.34 14.52 7.62
N ASN A 236 13.86 14.52 8.84
CA ASN A 236 14.20 15.73 9.61
C ASN A 236 15.55 16.34 9.22
N ASN A 237 16.36 15.68 8.38
CA ASN A 237 17.63 16.23 7.93
C ASN A 237 17.39 17.35 6.90
N GLU A 238 17.79 18.58 7.24
CA GLU A 238 17.61 19.76 6.37
C GLU A 238 18.26 19.61 4.99
N THR A 239 19.40 18.91 4.89
CA THR A 239 20.08 18.65 3.62
C THR A 239 19.21 17.77 2.74
N PHE A 240 18.62 16.71 3.31
CA PHE A 240 17.73 15.83 2.57
C PHE A 240 16.41 16.52 2.18
N GLN A 241 15.79 17.27 3.09
CA GLN A 241 14.57 18.04 2.81
C GLN A 241 14.73 19.00 1.63
N ASN A 242 15.90 19.63 1.52
CA ASN A 242 16.19 20.62 0.48
C ASN A 242 16.84 20.02 -0.78
N CYS A 243 17.08 18.70 -0.83
CA CYS A 243 17.78 18.04 -1.93
C CYS A 243 17.01 18.14 -3.25
N ASP A 244 17.55 18.88 -4.23
CA ASP A 244 16.92 19.05 -5.56
C ASP A 244 16.68 17.72 -6.28
N LYS A 245 17.60 16.77 -6.11
CA LYS A 245 17.52 15.43 -6.72
C LYS A 245 16.26 14.65 -6.32
N LEU A 246 15.58 15.01 -5.21
CA LEU A 246 14.29 14.40 -4.86
C LEU A 246 13.30 14.51 -6.00
N GLN A 247 13.28 15.64 -6.72
CA GLN A 247 12.35 15.85 -7.83
C GLN A 247 12.78 15.16 -9.12
N ASP A 248 14.08 14.93 -9.28
CA ASP A 248 14.64 14.30 -10.48
C ASP A 248 14.47 12.78 -10.47
N CYS A 249 14.23 12.15 -9.30
CA CYS A 249 14.02 10.71 -9.23
C CYS A 249 12.77 10.27 -10.03
N THR A 250 12.97 9.34 -10.95
CA THR A 250 11.95 8.74 -11.81
C THR A 250 11.52 7.35 -11.34
N SER A 251 12.35 6.70 -10.51
CA SER A 251 12.11 5.35 -10.01
C SER A 251 12.13 5.24 -8.48
N GLN A 252 11.50 4.19 -7.95
CA GLN A 252 11.59 3.89 -6.51
C GLN A 252 13.02 3.53 -6.09
N LYS A 253 13.79 2.90 -6.98
CA LYS A 253 15.21 2.60 -6.77
C LYS A 253 16.01 3.88 -6.54
N GLU A 254 15.90 4.86 -7.43
CA GLU A 254 16.63 6.13 -7.33
C GLU A 254 16.28 6.89 -6.03
N LEU A 255 15.02 6.86 -5.60
CA LEU A 255 14.61 7.44 -4.31
C LEU A 255 15.28 6.74 -3.13
N LEU A 256 15.33 5.41 -3.12
CA LEU A 256 15.98 4.64 -2.06
C LEU A 256 17.50 4.84 -2.04
N GLU A 257 18.14 4.92 -3.21
CA GLU A 257 19.57 5.25 -3.34
C GLU A 257 19.86 6.66 -2.84
N LEU A 258 19.00 7.63 -3.18
CA LEU A 258 19.12 9.00 -2.70
C LEU A 258 18.97 9.09 -1.18
N MET A 259 18.04 8.34 -0.58
CA MET A 259 17.89 8.25 0.87
C MET A 259 19.16 7.74 1.55
N LEU A 260 19.77 6.67 1.03
CA LEU A 260 21.03 6.14 1.56
C LEU A 260 22.21 7.09 1.36
N ALA A 261 22.22 7.88 0.29
CA ALA A 261 23.28 8.84 0.01
C ALA A 261 23.24 10.08 0.93
N ASN A 262 22.09 10.36 1.56
CA ASN A 262 21.88 11.56 2.38
C ASN A 262 21.69 11.25 3.88
N VAL A 263 21.84 10.00 4.29
CA VAL A 263 21.84 9.64 5.72
C VAL A 263 23.19 9.96 6.35
N ASP A 264 23.16 10.47 7.59
CA ASP A 264 24.37 10.65 8.38
C ASP A 264 25.13 9.33 8.51
N PHE A 265 26.47 9.37 8.40
CA PHE A 265 27.32 8.17 8.46
C PHE A 265 27.04 7.30 9.70
N LYS A 266 26.80 7.92 10.85
CA LYS A 266 26.49 7.25 12.13
C LYS A 266 25.15 6.51 12.14
N ASP A 267 24.18 6.94 11.33
CA ASP A 267 22.83 6.36 11.25
C ASP A 267 22.67 5.46 10.00
N ARG A 268 23.68 5.41 9.13
CA ARG A 268 23.64 4.65 7.87
C ARG A 268 23.28 3.19 8.07
N ASP A 269 23.91 2.50 9.02
CA ASP A 269 23.67 1.06 9.23
C ASP A 269 22.23 0.77 9.69
N ALA A 270 21.64 1.66 10.50
CA ALA A 270 20.25 1.53 10.94
C ALA A 270 19.28 1.72 9.77
N LEU A 271 19.55 2.72 8.91
CA LEU A 271 18.78 2.89 7.68
C LEU A 271 18.93 1.70 6.74
N VAL A 272 20.13 1.14 6.58
CA VAL A 272 20.35 -0.07 5.78
C VAL A 272 19.54 -1.24 6.33
N ASP A 273 19.60 -1.52 7.64
CA ASP A 273 18.80 -2.59 8.27
C ASP A 273 17.30 -2.36 8.08
N CYS A 274 16.84 -1.10 8.14
CA CYS A 274 15.46 -0.74 7.84
C CYS A 274 15.09 -1.06 6.37
N LEU A 275 15.89 -0.62 5.41
CA LEU A 275 15.62 -0.82 3.98
C LEU A 275 15.74 -2.28 3.54
N LEU A 276 16.60 -3.07 4.19
CA LEU A 276 16.71 -4.52 3.94
C LEU A 276 15.42 -5.28 4.30
N LEU A 277 14.50 -4.71 5.09
CA LEU A 277 13.17 -5.30 5.29
C LEU A 277 12.42 -5.49 3.97
N LEU A 278 12.69 -4.67 2.95
CA LEU A 278 12.10 -4.80 1.62
C LEU A 278 12.43 -6.14 0.93
N SER A 279 13.49 -6.84 1.34
CA SER A 279 13.82 -8.20 0.85
C SER A 279 12.71 -9.23 1.17
N LYS A 280 11.90 -8.96 2.19
CA LYS A 280 10.81 -9.82 2.65
C LYS A 280 9.49 -9.57 1.92
N ARG A 281 9.46 -8.65 0.94
CA ARG A 281 8.26 -8.37 0.14
C ARG A 281 7.96 -9.57 -0.76
N GLU A 282 6.67 -9.85 -0.94
CA GLU A 282 6.19 -10.88 -1.85
C GLU A 282 6.72 -10.59 -3.26
N ARG A 283 7.59 -11.46 -3.79
CA ARG A 283 8.37 -11.23 -5.02
C ARG A 283 7.51 -10.83 -6.22
N ALA A 284 6.32 -11.42 -6.36
CA ALA A 284 5.39 -11.12 -7.45
C ALA A 284 4.81 -9.68 -7.39
N ARG A 285 4.87 -9.01 -6.24
CA ARG A 285 4.31 -7.67 -6.00
C ARG A 285 5.39 -6.60 -5.75
N GLN A 286 6.67 -6.94 -5.91
CA GLN A 286 7.78 -6.01 -5.67
C GLN A 286 8.22 -5.34 -6.98
N ASP A 287 8.46 -4.04 -6.91
CA ASP A 287 9.05 -3.27 -8.01
C ASP A 287 10.45 -3.83 -8.37
N LYS A 288 10.69 -4.06 -9.67
CA LYS A 288 11.95 -4.64 -10.15
C LYS A 288 13.17 -3.83 -9.72
N GLY A 289 13.07 -2.49 -9.72
CA GLY A 289 14.14 -1.60 -9.29
C GLY A 289 14.41 -1.73 -7.79
N VAL A 290 13.35 -1.83 -6.97
CA VAL A 290 13.49 -2.06 -5.52
C VAL A 290 14.15 -3.40 -5.24
N LYS A 291 13.80 -4.46 -5.97
CA LYS A 291 14.46 -5.76 -5.84
C LYS A 291 15.96 -5.66 -6.11
N VAL A 292 16.35 -5.07 -7.24
CA VAL A 292 17.78 -4.87 -7.61
C VAL A 292 18.51 -4.06 -6.55
N PHE A 293 17.89 -3.00 -6.02
CA PHE A 293 18.45 -2.18 -4.96
C PHE A 293 18.74 -3.01 -3.69
N VAL A 294 17.78 -3.78 -3.22
CA VAL A 294 17.92 -4.59 -2.00
C VAL A 294 18.95 -5.71 -2.17
N ASP A 295 18.98 -6.36 -3.33
CA ASP A 295 19.96 -7.40 -3.65
C ASP A 295 21.37 -6.78 -3.60
N THR A 296 21.57 -5.62 -4.24
CA THR A 296 22.86 -4.88 -4.21
C THR A 296 23.25 -4.45 -2.79
N LEU A 297 22.30 -3.97 -2.00
CA LEU A 297 22.53 -3.53 -0.62
C LEU A 297 22.88 -4.69 0.32
N SER A 298 22.37 -5.89 0.02
CA SER A 298 22.69 -7.11 0.78
C SER A 298 24.11 -7.59 0.50
N ASP A 299 24.62 -7.32 -0.71
CA ASP A 299 25.97 -7.69 -1.17
C ASP A 299 27.02 -6.62 -0.82
N GLU A 300 26.60 -5.40 -0.46
CA GLU A 300 27.51 -4.31 -0.08
C GLU A 300 28.29 -4.71 1.18
N LYS A 301 29.63 -4.68 1.08
CA LYS A 301 30.54 -5.09 2.15
C LYS A 301 30.16 -4.35 3.44
N THR A 302 29.86 -5.15 4.46
CA THR A 302 29.48 -4.72 5.81
C THR A 302 30.37 -3.56 6.28
N SER A 303 29.76 -2.48 6.79
CA SER A 303 30.50 -1.46 7.54
C SER A 303 31.34 -2.13 8.64
N PRO A 304 32.46 -1.55 9.11
CA PRO A 304 33.23 -2.12 10.22
C PRO A 304 32.37 -2.43 11.45
N GLN A 305 31.34 -1.62 11.71
CA GLN A 305 30.39 -1.78 12.81
C GLN A 305 29.44 -2.97 12.57
N ARG A 306 28.92 -3.11 11.35
CA ARG A 306 28.05 -4.22 10.94
C ARG A 306 28.82 -5.55 10.87
N LEU A 307 30.07 -5.52 10.40
CA LEU A 307 31.01 -6.65 10.46
C LEU A 307 31.21 -7.07 11.92
N ASN A 308 31.47 -6.10 12.80
CA ASN A 308 31.67 -6.37 14.21
C ASN A 308 30.41 -6.96 14.87
N ASN A 309 29.24 -6.41 14.61
CA ASN A 309 27.99 -6.82 15.28
C ASN A 309 27.36 -8.09 14.71
N LYS A 310 27.41 -8.31 13.39
CA LYS A 310 26.70 -9.42 12.73
C LYS A 310 27.59 -10.65 12.50
N ILE A 311 28.91 -10.47 12.44
CA ILE A 311 29.86 -11.56 12.13
C ILE A 311 30.83 -11.77 13.28
N LEU A 312 31.63 -10.77 13.65
CA LEU A 312 32.72 -10.97 14.62
C LEU A 312 32.18 -11.27 16.03
N THR A 313 31.25 -10.46 16.55
CA THR A 313 30.69 -10.64 17.91
C THR A 313 29.98 -11.99 18.06
N PRO A 314 29.08 -12.42 17.15
CA PRO A 314 28.50 -13.76 17.20
C PRO A 314 29.54 -14.88 17.12
N LEU A 315 30.54 -14.74 16.22
CA LEU A 315 31.61 -15.73 16.08
C LEU A 315 32.45 -15.84 17.36
N PHE A 316 32.87 -14.72 17.95
CA PHE A 316 33.62 -14.70 19.21
C PHE A 316 32.80 -15.26 20.37
N ASN A 317 31.49 -14.97 20.44
CA ASN A 317 30.60 -15.54 21.45
C ASN A 317 30.45 -17.06 21.29
N TYR A 318 30.31 -17.54 20.06
CA TYR A 318 30.26 -18.97 19.75
C TYR A 318 31.57 -19.68 20.16
N VAL A 319 32.72 -19.11 19.79
CA VAL A 319 34.04 -19.65 20.16
C VAL A 319 34.23 -19.65 21.68
N ARG A 320 33.88 -18.56 22.38
CA ARG A 320 33.92 -18.51 23.86
C ARG A 320 32.99 -19.55 24.51
N GLY A 321 31.79 -19.74 23.97
CA GLY A 321 30.85 -20.76 24.44
C GLY A 321 31.38 -22.18 24.27
N GLN A 322 32.07 -22.46 23.17
CA GLN A 322 32.72 -23.76 22.90
C GLN A 322 33.93 -24.01 23.80
N VAL A 323 34.69 -22.96 24.14
CA VAL A 323 35.85 -23.06 25.04
C VAL A 323 35.40 -23.24 26.50
N ASN A 324 34.37 -22.52 26.95
CA ASN A 324 33.84 -22.64 28.31
C ASN A 324 32.98 -23.90 28.51
N GLY A 325 32.35 -24.42 27.45
CA GLY A 325 31.57 -25.66 27.49
C GLY A 325 32.42 -26.94 27.52
N LYS A 326 33.74 -26.84 27.27
CA LYS A 326 34.69 -27.96 27.36
C LYS A 326 35.49 -28.00 28.68
N GLY A 327 35.16 -27.11 29.63
CA GLY A 327 35.84 -26.99 30.92
C GLY A 327 35.22 -27.80 32.07
N ASN A 328 34.16 -28.57 31.83
CA ASN A 328 33.59 -29.51 32.80
C ASN A 328 33.70 -30.94 32.24
N ILE A 329 34.89 -31.52 32.31
CA ILE A 329 35.09 -32.97 32.45
C ILE A 329 36.11 -33.18 33.55
#